data_AF-U5D0W0-F1
#
_entry.id   AF-U5D0W0-F1
#
_cell.length_a   1.000
_cell.length_b   1.000
_cell.length_c   1.000
_cell.angle_alpha   90.00
_cell.angle_beta   90.00
_cell.angle_gamma   90.00
#
_symmetry.space_group_name_H-M   'P 1'
#
loop_
_entity.id
_entity.type
_entity.pdbx_description
1 polymer ?
#
loop_
_entity_poly.entity_id
_entity_poly.type
_entity_poly.pdbx_seq_one_letter_code
_entity_poly.pdbx_strand_id
1 'polypeptide(L)' 'MSISPEKEHPEKAIGWAAWDASGLLSPFNFSRRATGKEDVTIKILYCGICHTDLHFARNEWGITIYPFVPG' A
#
# COMPACT_ATOMS: atom_id res chain seq x y z
N MET A 1 -21.32 -3.99 -3.73
CA MET A 1 -20.47 -3.33 -4.74
C MET A 1 -19.24 -2.84 -4.00
N SER A 2 -18.05 -3.37 -4.31
CA SER A 2 -16.80 -2.91 -3.69
C SER A 2 -16.48 -1.49 -4.15
N ILE A 3 -16.13 -0.61 -3.22
CA ILE A 3 -15.63 0.73 -3.52
C ILE A 3 -14.19 0.58 -4.04
N SER A 4 -13.82 1.32 -5.09
CA SER A 4 -12.43 1.33 -5.57
C SER A 4 -11.50 1.92 -4.50
N PRO A 5 -10.27 1.40 -4.30
CA PRO A 5 -9.34 1.91 -3.28
C PRO A 5 -9.05 3.42 -3.38
N GLU A 6 -9.12 4.00 -4.59
CA GLU A 6 -8.98 5.45 -4.83
C GLU A 6 -10.11 6.31 -4.23
N LYS A 7 -11.29 5.72 -4.00
CA LYS A 7 -12.52 6.42 -3.59
C LYS A 7 -13.00 6.01 -2.19
N GLU A 8 -12.25 5.16 -1.50
CA GLU A 8 -12.60 4.65 -0.18
C GLU A 8 -12.52 5.73 0.91
N HIS A 9 -11.61 6.68 0.74
CA HIS A 9 -11.32 7.74 1.69
C HIS A 9 -11.12 9.10 1.00
N PRO A 10 -11.20 10.23 1.74
CA PRO A 10 -11.14 11.57 1.13
C PRO A 10 -9.75 11.99 0.66
N GLU A 11 -8.67 11.55 1.31
CA GLU A 11 -7.31 12.01 0.98
C GLU A 11 -6.69 11.11 -0.08
N LYS A 12 -6.31 11.66 -1.23
CA LYS A 12 -5.69 10.88 -2.30
C LYS A 12 -4.23 10.56 -1.97
N ALA A 13 -3.80 9.35 -2.33
CA ALA A 13 -2.43 8.90 -2.18
C ALA A 13 -1.97 8.14 -3.42
N ILE A 14 -0.67 8.17 -3.67
CA ILE A 14 -0.01 7.42 -4.74
C ILE A 14 1.13 6.61 -4.14
N GLY A 15 1.31 5.39 -4.64
CA GLY A 15 2.37 4.49 -4.24
C GLY A 15 2.64 3.46 -5.33
N TRP A 16 3.37 2.42 -4.96
CA TRP A 16 3.64 1.28 -5.82
C TRP A 16 3.14 0.02 -5.12
N ALA A 17 2.43 -0.83 -5.84
CA ALA A 17 1.82 -2.03 -5.28
C ALA A 17 2.17 -3.27 -6.09
N ALA A 18 2.32 -4.40 -5.41
CA ALA A 18 2.24 -5.72 -6.01
C ALA A 18 0.76 -6.10 -6.17
N TRP A 19 0.43 -6.74 -7.29
CA TRP A 19 -0.95 -7.17 -7.61
C TRP A 19 -1.14 -8.67 -7.48
N ASP A 20 -0.04 -9.43 -7.49
CA ASP A 20 -0.01 -10.87 -7.38
C ASP A 20 1.37 -11.33 -6.85
N ALA A 21 1.52 -12.65 -6.68
CA ALA A 21 2.72 -13.29 -6.14
C ALA A 21 3.96 -13.21 -7.04
N SER A 22 3.91 -12.59 -8.22
CA SER A 22 5.13 -12.22 -8.96
C SER A 22 5.97 -11.21 -8.17
N GLY A 23 5.33 -10.41 -7.29
CA GLY A 23 5.96 -9.32 -6.57
C GLY A 23 6.38 -8.15 -7.45
N LEU A 24 5.91 -8.10 -8.70
CA LEU A 24 6.19 -6.97 -9.58
C LEU A 24 5.39 -5.75 -9.12
N LEU A 25 6.12 -4.70 -8.73
CA LEU A 25 5.51 -3.44 -8.31
C LEU A 25 5.15 -2.57 -9.51
N SER A 26 3.96 -1.98 -9.47
CA SER A 26 3.51 -0.98 -10.45
C SER A 26 2.81 0.20 -9.77
N PRO A 27 2.73 1.38 -10.42
CA PRO A 27 2.06 2.54 -9.85
C PRO A 27 0.62 2.24 -9.46
N PHE A 28 0.24 2.68 -8.26
CA PHE A 28 -1.07 2.44 -7.67
C PHE A 28 -1.59 3.72 -7.01
N ASN A 29 -2.77 4.15 -7.43
CA ASN A 29 -3.49 5.24 -6.79
C ASN A 29 -4.46 4.65 -5.77
N PHE A 30 -4.54 5.27 -4.60
CA PHE A 30 -5.45 4.88 -3.53
C PHE A 30 -5.81 6.09 -2.69
N SER A 31 -6.48 5.86 -1.57
CA SER A 31 -6.87 6.92 -0.65
C SER A 31 -6.56 6.58 0.80
N ARG A 32 -6.42 7.60 1.64
CA ARG A 32 -6.18 7.53 3.08
C ARG A 32 -7.25 8.34 3.80
N ARG A 33 -7.53 7.96 5.06
CA ARG A 33 -8.47 8.67 5.92
C ARG A 33 -8.09 10.14 6.11
N ALA A 34 -9.08 10.99 6.37
CA ALA A 34 -8.83 12.34 6.87
C ALA A 34 -8.10 12.29 8.22
N THR A 35 -7.28 13.30 8.51
CA THR A 35 -6.51 13.34 9.77
C THR A 35 -7.46 13.58 10.95
N GLY A 36 -7.62 12.58 11.81
CA GLY A 36 -8.35 12.71 13.08
C GLY A 36 -7.56 13.47 14.15
N LYS A 37 -8.17 13.64 15.33
CA LYS A 37 -7.57 14.41 16.45
C LYS A 37 -6.27 13.80 17.00
N GLU A 38 -6.10 12.50 16.85
CA GLU A 38 -4.95 11.73 17.35
C GLU A 38 -4.08 11.19 16.21
N ASP A 39 -4.40 11.52 14.97
CA ASP A 39 -3.67 11.05 13.79
C ASP A 39 -2.54 12.01 13.41
N VAL A 40 -1.48 11.47 12.82
CA VAL A 40 -0.40 12.25 12.21
C VAL A 40 -0.30 11.89 10.73
N THR A 41 -0.48 12.90 9.87
CA THR A 41 -0.22 12.76 8.44
C THR A 41 1.22 13.13 8.14
N ILE A 42 1.93 12.24 7.45
CA ILE A 42 3.36 12.37 7.18
C ILE A 42 3.57 12.43 5.67
N LYS A 43 4.36 13.42 5.22
CA LYS A 43 4.92 13.40 3.87
C LYS A 43 6.14 12.49 3.87
N ILE A 44 6.03 11.33 3.23
CA ILE A 44 7.14 10.38 3.11
C ILE A 44 8.22 10.98 2.22
N LEU A 45 9.43 11.13 2.77
CA LEU A 45 10.61 11.54 2.01
C LEU A 45 11.47 10.34 1.61
N TYR A 46 11.56 9.36 2.50
CA TYR A 46 12.35 8.14 2.33
C TYR A 46 11.60 6.95 2.95
N CYS A 47 11.76 5.77 2.36
CA CYS A 47 11.28 4.49 2.87
C CYS A 47 12.38 3.46 2.62
N GLY A 48 12.73 2.68 3.63
CA GLY A 48 13.75 1.64 3.52
C GLY A 48 13.18 0.40 2.86
N ILE A 49 14.04 -0.40 2.24
CA ILE A 49 13.67 -1.73 1.72
C ILE A 49 14.31 -2.78 2.63
N CYS A 50 13.53 -3.76 3.06
CA CYS A 50 14.02 -4.90 3.81
C CYS A 50 13.58 -6.24 3.17
N HIS A 51 14.10 -7.36 3.69
CA HIS A 51 13.72 -8.69 3.20
C HIS A 51 12.23 -9.02 3.44
N THR A 52 11.62 -8.45 4.48
CA THR A 52 10.19 -8.63 4.76
C THR A 52 9.34 -8.14 3.61
N ASP A 53 9.70 -7.03 2.96
CA ASP A 53 8.98 -6.52 1.79
C ASP A 53 8.97 -7.53 0.65
N LEU A 54 10.10 -8.22 0.43
CA LEU A 54 10.21 -9.24 -0.61
C LEU A 54 9.35 -10.46 -0.30
N HIS A 55 9.41 -10.96 0.94
CA HIS A 55 8.62 -12.12 1.38
C HIS A 55 7.11 -11.88 1.24
N PHE A 56 6.63 -10.68 1.60
CA PHE A 56 5.24 -10.30 1.40
C PHE A 56 4.92 -10.04 -0.07
N ALA A 57 5.73 -9.30 -0.81
CA ALA A 57 5.45 -9.01 -2.22
C ALA A 57 5.33 -10.28 -3.07
N ARG A 58 6.07 -11.35 -2.75
CA ARG A 58 6.01 -12.65 -3.43
C ARG A 58 5.07 -13.67 -2.77
N ASN A 59 4.41 -13.28 -1.69
CA ASN A 59 3.54 -14.14 -0.89
C ASN A 59 4.19 -15.47 -0.46
N GLU A 60 5.47 -15.45 -0.07
CA GLU A 60 6.22 -16.66 0.27
C GLU A 60 5.67 -17.37 1.51
N TRP A 61 4.93 -16.65 2.36
CA TRP A 61 4.24 -17.20 3.54
C TRP A 61 2.75 -17.49 3.30
N GLY A 62 2.21 -17.21 2.12
CA GLY A 62 0.81 -17.51 1.77
C GLY A 62 -0.26 -16.61 2.41
N ILE A 63 0.13 -15.54 3.10
CA ILE A 63 -0.78 -14.66 3.89
C ILE A 63 -0.91 -13.23 3.34
N THR A 64 -0.35 -12.93 2.17
CA THR A 64 -0.35 -11.58 1.59
C THR A 64 -1.72 -11.23 1.04
N ILE A 65 -2.18 -10.02 1.33
CA ILE A 65 -3.41 -9.44 0.78
C ILE A 65 -3.03 -8.47 -0.33
N TYR A 66 -3.56 -8.69 -1.53
CA TYR A 66 -3.36 -7.84 -2.68
C TYR A 66 -4.55 -6.87 -2.89
N PRO A 67 -4.31 -5.64 -3.39
CA PRO A 67 -3.01 -5.06 -3.74
C PRO A 67 -2.14 -4.75 -2.51
N PHE A 68 -0.85 -5.09 -2.58
CA PHE A 68 0.10 -4.96 -1.45
C PHE A 68 1.08 -3.81 -1.71
N VAL A 69 1.06 -2.78 -0.86
CA VAL A 69 2.02 -1.67 -0.88
C VAL A 69 3.10 -1.94 0.19
N PRO A 70 4.35 -2.27 -0.19
CA PRO A 70 5.44 -2.53 0.75
C PRO A 70 5.99 -1.24 1.37
N GLY A 71 6.86 -1.38 2.37
CA GLY A 71 7.51 -0.26 3.07
C GLY A 71 7.14 -0.10 4.54
#